data_AF-A0A2T2MZU7-F1
#
_entry.id   AF-A0A2T2MZU7-F1
#
_cell.length_a   1.000
_cell.length_b   1.000
_cell.length_c   1.000
_cell.angle_alpha   90.00
_cell.angle_beta   90.00
_cell.angle_gamma   90.00
#
_symmetry.space_group_name_H-M   'P 1'
#
loop_
_entity.id
_entity.type
_entity.pdbx_description
1 polymer ?
#
loop_
_entity_poly.entity_id
_entity_poly.type
_entity_poly.pdbx_seq_one_letter_code
_entity_poly.pdbx_strand_id
1 'polypeptide(L)'
;MRLLTLIAKLMSALDSFRPLVNPEPSHSDVCIGSDLKECLTNIDTKPRPNLHAQKETARAMIDAYNSWDIDSILAYRTPECQHQILPSSMGRAAKSNDEYRAYLHMIMPLYSNFTAVVLEEIHDAEAHTSIMHTSSTADTDIGQYTNEYVLILSFTEDGKQVTKFDEFVDSAYTEGFVAALANRKPT
;
A
#
# COMPACT_ATOMS: atom_id res chain seq x y z
N MET A 1 -20.43 -16.39 -42.32
CA MET A 1 -19.11 -17.03 -42.57
C MET A 1 -17.90 -16.11 -42.30
N ARG A 2 -17.98 -15.13 -41.38
CA ARG A 2 -16.81 -14.33 -40.94
C ARG A 2 -16.55 -14.38 -39.43
N LEU A 3 -17.36 -15.15 -38.68
CA LEU A 3 -17.26 -15.27 -37.22
C LEU A 3 -16.48 -16.52 -36.78
N LEU A 4 -16.45 -17.57 -37.61
CA LEU A 4 -15.70 -18.82 -37.33
C LEU A 4 -14.19 -18.69 -37.58
N THR A 5 -13.74 -17.68 -38.33
CA THR A 5 -12.32 -17.47 -38.66
C THR A 5 -11.55 -16.68 -37.61
N LEU A 6 -12.22 -16.03 -36.64
CA LEU A 6 -11.55 -15.29 -35.55
C LEU A 6 -11.16 -16.21 -34.38
N ILE A 7 -11.91 -17.30 -34.16
CA ILE A 7 -11.66 -18.23 -33.05
C ILE A 7 -10.41 -19.10 -33.33
N ALA A 8 -10.10 -19.37 -34.59
CA ALA A 8 -8.91 -20.15 -34.98
C ALA A 8 -7.58 -19.39 -34.83
N LYS A 9 -7.58 -18.06 -34.68
CA LYS A 9 -6.37 -17.25 -34.43
C LYS A 9 -6.11 -16.97 -32.95
N LEU A 10 -7.05 -17.27 -32.05
CA LEU A 10 -6.83 -17.15 -30.61
C LEU A 10 -6.26 -18.42 -29.98
N MET A 11 -6.40 -19.57 -30.66
CA MET A 11 -5.96 -20.89 -30.16
C MET A 11 -4.51 -21.26 -30.57
N SER A 12 -3.82 -20.42 -31.34
CA SER A 12 -2.43 -20.66 -31.77
C SER A 12 -1.40 -19.80 -31.02
N ALA A 13 -1.77 -19.20 -29.88
CA ALA A 13 -0.89 -18.43 -29.01
C ALA A 13 -0.76 -19.05 -27.60
N LEU A 14 -1.06 -20.34 -27.46
CA LEU A 14 -0.99 -21.09 -26.21
C LEU A 14 0.23 -22.04 -26.13
N ASP A 15 1.18 -21.93 -27.05
CA ASP A 15 2.35 -22.82 -27.14
C ASP A 15 3.69 -22.13 -26.91
N SER A 16 3.74 -21.26 -25.90
CA SER A 16 5.01 -20.82 -25.32
C SER A 16 4.93 -20.63 -23.81
N PHE A 17 4.34 -21.58 -23.10
CA PHE A 17 4.69 -21.82 -21.70
C PHE A 17 5.91 -22.73 -21.66
N ARG A 18 7.10 -22.15 -21.81
CA ARG A 18 8.29 -22.77 -21.21
C ARG A 18 8.16 -22.56 -19.71
N PRO A 19 8.37 -23.59 -18.87
CA PRO A 19 8.58 -23.35 -17.44
C PRO A 19 9.69 -22.32 -17.32
N LEU A 20 9.43 -21.20 -16.66
CA LEU A 20 10.51 -20.44 -16.06
C LEU A 20 11.16 -21.41 -15.08
N VAL A 21 12.32 -21.95 -15.47
CA VAL A 21 13.24 -22.56 -14.53
C VAL A 21 13.61 -21.40 -13.61
N ASN A 22 12.89 -21.28 -12.49
CA ASN A 22 13.40 -20.55 -11.36
C ASN A 22 14.74 -21.22 -11.03
N PRO A 23 15.87 -20.50 -11.02
CA PRO A 23 17.01 -21.04 -10.31
C PRO A 23 16.50 -21.29 -8.89
N GLU A 24 16.53 -22.55 -8.45
CA GLU A 24 16.36 -22.83 -7.03
C GLU A 24 17.26 -21.86 -6.26
N PRO A 25 16.78 -21.19 -5.20
CA PRO A 25 17.70 -20.51 -4.32
C PRO A 25 18.63 -21.59 -3.80
N SER A 26 19.91 -21.53 -4.17
CA SER A 26 20.93 -22.37 -3.58
C SER A 26 21.10 -21.93 -2.13
N HIS A 27 20.18 -22.35 -1.25
CA HIS A 27 20.37 -22.29 0.18
C HIS A 27 21.36 -23.37 0.55
N SER A 28 22.63 -23.13 0.26
CA SER A 28 23.72 -23.75 1.00
C SER A 28 23.99 -22.91 2.25
N ASP A 29 23.02 -22.83 3.15
CA ASP A 29 23.18 -22.24 4.49
C ASP A 29 23.82 -23.23 5.47
N VAL A 30 24.64 -24.14 4.95
CA VAL A 30 25.44 -25.00 5.80
C VAL A 30 26.89 -24.65 5.54
N CYS A 31 27.41 -23.72 6.35
CA CYS A 31 28.84 -23.44 6.47
C CYS A 31 29.54 -24.67 7.09
N ILE A 32 29.69 -25.78 6.34
CA ILE A 32 30.59 -26.86 6.72
C ILE A 32 31.98 -26.52 6.17
N GLY A 33 32.83 -25.94 7.02
CA GLY A 33 34.26 -25.82 6.77
C GLY A 33 34.83 -24.41 6.57
N SER A 34 34.03 -23.35 6.72
CA SER A 34 34.53 -21.97 6.73
C SER A 34 34.66 -21.44 8.16
N ASP A 35 35.64 -20.55 8.40
CA ASP A 35 35.82 -19.86 9.69
C ASP A 35 34.52 -19.13 10.04
N LEU A 36 34.02 -19.32 11.28
CA LEU A 36 32.78 -18.72 11.78
C LEU A 36 32.76 -17.20 11.54
N LYS A 37 33.94 -16.57 11.52
CA LYS A 37 34.11 -15.14 11.21
C LYS A 37 33.72 -14.76 9.78
N GLU A 38 33.99 -15.58 8.76
CA GLU A 38 33.62 -15.27 7.36
C GLU A 38 32.12 -15.37 7.11
N CYS A 39 31.42 -16.31 7.78
CA CYS A 39 29.94 -16.38 7.71
C CYS A 39 29.29 -15.18 8.44
N LEU A 40 29.96 -14.61 9.46
CA LEU A 40 29.48 -13.43 10.19
C LEU A 40 29.72 -12.10 9.45
N THR A 41 30.76 -11.98 8.62
CA THR A 41 31.06 -10.72 7.93
C THR A 41 30.11 -10.41 6.76
N ASN A 42 29.46 -11.41 6.17
CA ASN A 42 28.45 -11.23 5.11
C ASN A 42 27.03 -10.96 5.64
N ILE A 43 26.81 -11.15 6.94
CA ILE A 43 25.53 -10.88 7.61
C ILE A 43 25.30 -9.38 7.84
N ASP A 44 26.37 -8.58 7.90
CA ASP A 44 26.33 -7.20 8.39
C ASP A 44 26.12 -6.12 7.31
N THR A 45 26.09 -6.48 6.02
CA THR A 45 26.05 -5.48 4.93
C THR A 45 24.67 -5.26 4.33
N LYS A 46 23.69 -6.12 4.63
CA LYS A 46 22.30 -5.96 4.21
C LYS A 46 21.40 -5.90 5.46
N PRO A 47 20.67 -4.80 5.71
CA PRO A 47 19.61 -4.80 6.73
C PRO A 47 18.72 -6.02 6.54
N ARG A 48 18.47 -6.79 7.59
CA ARG A 48 17.62 -7.98 7.49
C ARG A 48 16.15 -7.57 7.49
N PRO A 49 15.28 -8.31 6.78
CA PRO A 49 13.83 -8.24 6.97
C PRO A 49 13.45 -8.12 8.44
N ASN A 50 12.80 -7.01 8.82
CA ASN A 50 12.41 -6.74 10.19
C ASN A 50 10.89 -6.68 10.30
N LEU A 51 10.28 -7.86 10.44
CA LEU A 51 8.82 -7.99 10.59
C LEU A 51 8.29 -7.17 11.76
N HIS A 52 9.04 -7.09 12.87
CA HIS A 52 8.61 -6.32 14.04
C HIS A 52 8.57 -4.82 13.72
N ALA A 53 9.63 -4.25 13.16
CA ALA A 53 9.65 -2.84 12.76
C ALA A 53 8.55 -2.52 11.73
N GLN A 54 8.35 -3.42 10.76
CA GLN A 54 7.30 -3.25 9.76
C GLN A 54 5.90 -3.16 10.38
N LYS A 55 5.59 -4.03 11.36
CA LYS A 55 4.32 -3.99 12.10
C LYS A 55 4.17 -2.72 12.92
N GLU A 56 5.23 -2.29 13.60
CA GLU A 56 5.21 -1.05 14.36
C GLU A 56 5.00 0.18 13.46
N THR A 57 5.67 0.23 12.31
CA THR A 57 5.48 1.32 11.34
C THR A 57 4.08 1.30 10.72
N ALA A 58 3.52 0.13 10.39
CA ALA A 58 2.16 0.01 9.90
C ALA A 58 1.13 0.49 10.93
N ARG A 59 1.27 0.07 12.20
CA ARG A 59 0.43 0.53 13.30
C ARG A 59 0.56 2.04 13.52
N ALA A 60 1.79 2.56 13.58
CA ALA A 60 2.03 3.99 13.76
C ALA A 60 1.40 4.83 12.65
N MET A 61 1.38 4.32 11.41
CA MET A 61 0.68 4.95 10.30
C MET A 61 -0.84 5.01 10.55
N ILE A 62 -1.47 3.90 10.95
CA ILE A 62 -2.91 3.89 11.28
C ILE A 62 -3.22 4.84 12.45
N ASP A 63 -2.38 4.82 13.48
CA ASP A 63 -2.52 5.71 14.64
C ASP A 63 -2.38 7.19 14.25
N ALA A 64 -1.51 7.51 13.28
CA ALA A 64 -1.37 8.86 12.74
C ALA A 64 -2.60 9.33 11.95
N TYR A 65 -3.27 8.44 11.21
CA TYR A 65 -4.58 8.78 10.63
C TYR A 65 -5.64 8.95 11.73
N ASN A 66 -5.61 8.14 12.78
CA ASN A 66 -6.54 8.27 13.91
C ASN A 66 -6.31 9.53 14.77
N SER A 67 -5.08 10.06 14.80
CA SER A 67 -4.82 11.36 15.42
C SER A 67 -5.27 12.54 14.55
N TRP A 68 -5.56 12.27 13.26
CA TRP A 68 -5.97 13.25 12.26
C TRP A 68 -5.00 14.44 12.18
N ASP A 69 -3.70 14.14 12.18
CA ASP A 69 -2.60 15.12 12.13
C ASP A 69 -1.71 14.92 10.90
N ILE A 70 -1.54 15.97 10.09
CA ILE A 70 -0.84 15.89 8.80
C ILE A 70 0.64 15.52 8.97
N ASP A 71 1.30 16.09 9.99
CA ASP A 71 2.73 15.83 10.22
C ASP A 71 2.95 14.39 10.67
N SER A 72 2.08 13.88 11.55
CA SER A 72 2.06 12.48 11.96
C SER A 72 1.83 11.54 10.78
N ILE A 73 0.85 11.83 9.90
CA ILE A 73 0.51 11.00 8.73
C ILE A 73 1.70 10.86 7.77
N LEU A 74 2.53 11.89 7.69
CA LEU A 74 3.68 11.93 6.77
C LEU A 74 4.99 11.48 7.43
N ALA A 75 5.05 11.36 8.76
CA ALA A 75 6.30 11.16 9.52
C ALA A 75 7.06 9.88 9.18
N TYR A 76 6.35 8.82 8.76
CA TYR A 76 6.93 7.50 8.52
C TYR A 76 7.22 7.21 7.05
N ARG A 77 7.13 8.21 6.18
CA ARG A 77 7.34 8.05 4.74
C ARG A 77 8.78 8.41 4.37
N THR A 78 9.38 7.65 3.44
CA THR A 78 10.63 8.10 2.81
C THR A 78 10.38 9.38 2.00
N PRO A 79 11.43 10.21 1.75
CA PRO A 79 11.26 11.44 0.98
C PRO A 79 10.65 11.23 -0.42
N GLU A 80 10.98 10.11 -1.06
CA GLU A 80 10.51 9.72 -2.40
C GLU A 80 9.19 8.93 -2.39
N CYS A 81 8.60 8.70 -1.22
CA CYS A 81 7.36 7.93 -1.10
C CYS A 81 6.24 8.53 -1.95
N GLN A 82 5.50 7.67 -2.63
CA GLN A 82 4.32 8.06 -3.40
C GLN A 82 3.05 7.45 -2.79
N HIS A 83 1.99 8.25 -2.77
CA HIS A 83 0.63 7.82 -2.45
C HIS A 83 -0.17 7.64 -3.74
N GLN A 84 -0.62 6.43 -4.04
CA GLN A 84 -1.43 6.11 -5.21
C GLN A 84 -2.80 5.60 -4.80
N ILE A 85 -3.85 6.31 -5.21
CA ILE A 85 -5.24 5.85 -5.03
C ILE A 85 -5.61 4.90 -6.16
N LEU A 86 -6.12 3.73 -5.82
CA LEU A 86 -6.59 2.66 -6.69
C LEU A 86 -8.11 2.46 -6.46
N PRO A 87 -8.85 1.86 -7.41
CA PRO A 87 -8.42 1.26 -8.67
C PRO A 87 -7.97 2.28 -9.73
N SER A 88 -7.17 1.82 -10.71
CA SER A 88 -6.68 2.65 -11.82
C SER A 88 -7.79 3.27 -12.67
N SER A 89 -8.99 2.68 -12.66
CA SER A 89 -10.19 3.23 -13.32
C SER A 89 -10.60 4.59 -12.79
N MET A 90 -10.22 4.97 -11.56
CA MET A 90 -10.49 6.29 -11.00
C MET A 90 -9.59 7.40 -11.59
N GLY A 91 -8.57 7.04 -12.39
CA GLY A 91 -7.70 8.00 -13.07
C GLY A 91 -6.90 8.93 -12.14
N ARG A 92 -6.70 8.53 -10.88
CA ARG A 92 -5.94 9.32 -9.90
C ARG A 92 -4.45 9.11 -10.12
N ALA A 93 -3.70 10.18 -10.34
CA ALA A 93 -2.25 10.12 -10.39
C ALA A 93 -1.66 9.93 -8.99
N ALA A 94 -0.54 9.22 -8.90
CA ALA A 94 0.27 9.14 -7.70
C ALA A 94 0.67 10.54 -7.23
N LYS A 95 0.71 10.74 -5.91
CA LYS A 95 1.12 11.98 -5.26
C LYS A 95 2.43 11.77 -4.52
N SER A 96 3.38 12.66 -4.73
CA SER A 96 4.51 12.86 -3.82
C SER A 96 4.04 13.26 -2.41
N ASN A 97 4.95 13.27 -1.44
CA ASN A 97 4.63 13.72 -0.09
C ASN A 97 4.10 15.17 -0.04
N ASP A 98 4.67 16.09 -0.84
CA ASP A 98 4.23 17.48 -0.89
C ASP A 98 2.83 17.61 -1.49
N GLU A 99 2.56 16.89 -2.59
CA GLU A 99 1.23 16.88 -3.21
C GLU A 99 0.19 16.21 -2.33
N TYR A 100 0.57 15.17 -1.58
CA TYR A 100 -0.32 14.51 -0.63
C TYR A 100 -0.60 15.39 0.59
N ARG A 101 0.41 16.11 1.10
CA ARG A 101 0.23 17.13 2.14
C ARG A 101 -0.75 18.21 1.71
N ALA A 102 -0.57 18.77 0.51
CA ALA A 102 -1.48 19.78 -0.04
C ALA A 102 -2.91 19.23 -0.19
N TYR A 103 -3.05 17.97 -0.60
CA TYR A 103 -4.34 17.29 -0.66
C TYR A 103 -4.97 17.15 0.73
N LEU A 104 -4.23 16.69 1.74
CA LEU A 104 -4.71 16.55 3.12
C LEU A 104 -5.16 17.89 3.72
N HIS A 105 -4.41 18.98 3.49
CA HIS A 105 -4.83 20.32 3.92
C HIS A 105 -6.19 20.74 3.36
N MET A 106 -6.51 20.32 2.13
CA MET A 106 -7.79 20.61 1.50
C MET A 106 -8.92 19.75 2.05
N ILE A 107 -8.67 18.46 2.29
CA ILE A 107 -9.74 17.51 2.64
C ILE A 107 -9.99 17.36 4.13
N MET A 108 -8.95 17.38 4.97
CA MET A 108 -9.09 17.08 6.40
C MET A 108 -10.06 18.01 7.14
N PRO A 109 -10.16 19.32 6.83
CA PRO A 109 -11.15 20.20 7.46
C PRO A 109 -12.61 19.84 7.16
N LEU A 110 -12.87 18.98 6.17
CA LEU A 110 -14.21 18.52 5.80
C LEU A 110 -14.71 17.35 6.65
N TYR A 111 -13.82 16.79 7.47
CA TYR A 111 -14.08 15.62 8.31
C TYR A 111 -13.72 15.95 9.76
N SER A 112 -14.50 15.41 10.69
CA SER A 112 -14.19 15.40 12.12
C SER A 112 -14.39 13.99 12.67
N ASN A 113 -13.76 13.69 13.81
CA ASN A 113 -13.83 12.38 14.45
C ASN A 113 -13.48 11.23 13.49
N PHE A 114 -12.46 11.43 12.65
CA PHE A 114 -11.99 10.37 11.76
C PHE A 114 -11.45 9.20 12.57
N THR A 115 -11.80 7.98 12.18
CA THR A 115 -11.29 6.75 12.78
C THR A 115 -11.14 5.69 11.70
N ALA A 116 -9.93 5.15 11.57
CA ALA A 116 -9.60 3.98 10.79
C ALA A 116 -9.41 2.75 11.71
N VAL A 117 -9.99 1.64 11.29
CA VAL A 117 -9.89 0.34 11.96
C VAL A 117 -9.33 -0.68 10.97
N VAL A 118 -8.32 -1.43 11.41
CA VAL A 118 -7.79 -2.57 10.67
C VAL A 118 -8.64 -3.79 10.97
N LEU A 119 -9.23 -4.38 9.92
CA LEU A 119 -10.07 -5.57 10.00
C LEU A 119 -9.24 -6.84 9.84
N GLU A 120 -8.29 -6.83 8.91
CA GLU A 120 -7.33 -7.90 8.67
C GLU A 120 -6.00 -7.29 8.19
N GLU A 121 -4.87 -7.88 8.58
CA GLU A 121 -3.55 -7.48 8.10
C GLU A 121 -2.64 -8.68 7.83
N ILE A 122 -1.85 -8.58 6.77
CA ILE A 122 -0.84 -9.56 6.38
C ILE A 122 0.47 -8.81 6.14
N HIS A 123 1.56 -9.40 6.62
CA HIS A 123 2.91 -8.87 6.44
C HIS A 123 3.80 -9.92 5.77
N ASP A 124 4.52 -9.49 4.74
CA ASP A 124 5.62 -10.21 4.14
C ASP A 124 6.91 -9.40 4.40
N ALA A 125 7.70 -9.88 5.36
CA ALA A 125 8.94 -9.21 5.75
C ALA A 125 10.02 -9.33 4.68
N GLU A 126 10.07 -10.45 3.95
CA GLU A 126 11.06 -10.67 2.89
C GLU A 126 10.77 -9.79 1.69
N ALA A 127 9.49 -9.62 1.34
CA ALA A 127 9.06 -8.69 0.30
C ALA A 127 8.94 -7.24 0.80
N HIS A 128 9.23 -6.96 2.07
CA HIS A 128 9.08 -5.65 2.70
C HIS A 128 7.72 -5.01 2.39
N THR A 129 6.64 -5.78 2.49
CA THR A 129 5.29 -5.35 2.08
C THR A 129 4.23 -5.78 3.10
N SER A 130 3.22 -4.95 3.33
CA SER A 130 2.02 -5.34 4.08
C SER A 130 0.76 -5.00 3.31
N ILE A 131 -0.30 -5.74 3.60
CA ILE A 131 -1.65 -5.53 3.07
C ILE A 131 -2.59 -5.47 4.27
N MET A 132 -3.37 -4.39 4.37
CA MET A 132 -4.35 -4.20 5.44
C MET A 132 -5.72 -3.96 4.83
N HIS A 133 -6.69 -4.79 5.19
CA HIS A 133 -8.10 -4.49 4.96
C HIS A 133 -8.57 -3.56 6.08
N THR A 134 -9.01 -2.37 5.72
CA THR A 134 -9.34 -1.31 6.67
C THR A 134 -10.71 -0.72 6.38
N SER A 135 -11.37 -0.24 7.42
CA SER A 135 -12.57 0.59 7.31
C SER A 135 -12.33 1.90 8.03
N SER A 136 -12.98 2.97 7.60
CA SER A 136 -12.98 4.20 8.40
C SER A 136 -14.33 4.89 8.45
N THR A 137 -14.53 5.63 9.53
CA THR A 137 -15.66 6.52 9.72
C THR A 137 -15.21 7.96 9.98
N ALA A 138 -16.05 8.93 9.67
CA ALA A 138 -15.90 10.31 10.09
C ALA A 138 -17.23 11.07 10.04
N ASP A 139 -17.32 12.17 10.77
CA ASP A 139 -18.45 13.10 10.70
C ASP A 139 -18.18 14.19 9.66
N THR A 140 -19.18 14.51 8.82
CA THR A 140 -19.12 15.56 7.80
C THR A 140 -20.41 16.38 7.77
N ASP A 141 -20.39 17.52 7.08
CA ASP A 141 -21.57 18.40 6.89
C ASP A 141 -22.75 17.71 6.18
N ILE A 142 -22.50 16.61 5.46
CA ILE A 142 -23.53 15.86 4.72
C ILE A 142 -23.93 14.55 5.41
N GLY A 143 -23.45 14.32 6.64
CA GLY A 143 -23.68 13.11 7.42
C GLY A 143 -22.41 12.28 7.59
N GLN A 144 -22.60 11.03 7.99
CA GLN A 144 -21.49 10.14 8.33
C GLN A 144 -20.77 9.63 7.06
N TYR A 145 -19.45 9.80 7.02
CA TYR A 145 -18.56 9.11 6.11
C TYR A 145 -18.30 7.70 6.63
N THR A 146 -18.37 6.69 5.77
CA THR A 146 -18.12 5.28 6.11
C THR A 146 -17.61 4.57 4.86
N ASN A 147 -16.31 4.31 4.81
CA ASN A 147 -15.66 3.74 3.64
C ASN A 147 -14.79 2.53 4.02
N GLU A 148 -14.38 1.78 3.01
CA GLU A 148 -13.63 0.55 3.10
C GLU A 148 -12.47 0.57 2.10
N TYR A 149 -11.33 0.03 2.51
CA TYR A 149 -10.09 0.10 1.76
C TYR A 149 -9.24 -1.16 1.92
N VAL A 150 -8.35 -1.35 0.95
CA VAL A 150 -7.15 -2.16 1.12
C VAL A 150 -5.94 -1.24 1.03
N LEU A 151 -5.16 -1.16 2.11
CA LEU A 151 -3.91 -0.41 2.16
C LEU A 151 -2.75 -1.37 1.88
N ILE A 152 -1.95 -1.06 0.87
CA ILE A 152 -0.78 -1.85 0.49
C ILE A 152 0.44 -0.95 0.72
N LEU A 153 1.28 -1.34 1.67
CA LEU A 153 2.46 -0.58 2.05
C LEU A 153 3.71 -1.33 1.63
N SER A 154 4.62 -0.65 0.95
CA SER A 154 6.00 -1.10 0.77
C SER A 154 6.89 -0.36 1.76
N PHE A 155 7.89 -1.05 2.31
CA PHE A 155 8.75 -0.53 3.37
C PHE A 155 10.22 -0.43 2.92
N THR A 156 11.02 0.30 3.69
CA THR A 156 12.47 0.20 3.65
C THR A 156 12.93 -1.17 4.14
N GLU A 157 14.16 -1.55 3.82
CA GLU A 157 14.69 -2.87 4.15
C GLU A 157 14.68 -3.16 5.66
N ASP A 158 14.90 -2.13 6.48
CA ASP A 158 14.82 -2.20 7.95
C ASP A 158 13.39 -2.14 8.52
N GLY A 159 12.37 -2.01 7.66
CA GLY A 159 10.95 -1.96 8.00
C GLY A 159 10.47 -0.66 8.64
N LYS A 160 11.33 0.36 8.79
CA LYS A 160 11.02 1.54 9.62
C LYS A 160 10.28 2.66 8.88
N GLN A 161 10.39 2.73 7.56
CA GLN A 161 9.74 3.76 6.75
C GLN A 161 8.95 3.14 5.59
N VAL A 162 7.90 3.81 5.15
CA VAL A 162 7.08 3.47 4.00
C VAL A 162 7.68 4.11 2.75
N THR A 163 7.99 3.28 1.74
CA THR A 163 8.53 3.70 0.44
C THR A 163 7.44 3.86 -0.62
N LYS A 164 6.30 3.19 -0.44
CA LYS A 164 5.14 3.29 -1.33
C LYS A 164 3.85 3.03 -0.55
N PHE A 165 2.83 3.82 -0.85
CA PHE A 165 1.50 3.70 -0.25
C PHE A 165 0.47 3.57 -1.37
N ASP A 166 -0.02 2.36 -1.64
CA ASP A 166 -1.17 2.17 -2.53
C ASP A 166 -2.44 2.01 -1.68
N GLU A 167 -3.47 2.79 -1.98
CA GLU A 167 -4.76 2.78 -1.29
C GLU A 167 -5.85 2.34 -2.27
N PHE A 168 -6.34 1.12 -2.16
CA PHE A 168 -7.47 0.65 -2.95
C PHE A 168 -8.77 0.96 -2.22
N VAL A 169 -9.53 1.92 -2.73
CA VAL A 169 -10.78 2.38 -2.10
C VAL A 169 -12.00 1.68 -2.69
N ASP A 170 -13.11 1.63 -1.96
CA ASP A 170 -14.43 1.48 -2.59
C ASP A 170 -14.69 2.72 -3.46
N SER A 171 -14.41 2.57 -4.76
CA SER A 171 -14.50 3.67 -5.73
C SER A 171 -15.93 4.17 -5.89
N ALA A 172 -16.92 3.28 -5.84
CA ALA A 172 -18.32 3.67 -6.04
C ALA A 172 -18.81 4.54 -4.88
N TYR A 173 -18.50 4.12 -3.65
CA TYR A 173 -18.79 4.93 -2.46
C TYR A 173 -18.02 6.26 -2.50
N THR A 174 -16.71 6.21 -2.76
CA THR A 174 -15.83 7.39 -2.73
C THR A 174 -16.28 8.45 -3.72
N GLU A 175 -16.59 8.09 -4.97
CA GLU A 175 -17.04 9.04 -5.99
C GLU A 175 -18.39 9.66 -5.64
N GLY A 176 -19.35 8.85 -5.19
CA GLY A 176 -20.66 9.33 -4.76
C GLY A 176 -20.56 10.30 -3.58
N PHE A 177 -19.78 9.94 -2.56
CA PHE A 177 -19.61 10.75 -1.36
C PHE A 177 -18.90 12.07 -1.66
N VAL A 178 -17.78 12.04 -2.41
CA VAL A 178 -17.05 13.25 -2.79
C VAL A 178 -17.91 14.18 -3.63
N ALA A 179 -18.70 13.66 -4.57
CA ALA A 179 -19.63 14.47 -5.35
C ALA A 179 -20.71 15.12 -4.49
N ALA A 180 -21.27 14.39 -3.51
CA ALA A 180 -22.23 14.95 -2.57
C ALA A 180 -21.61 16.03 -1.67
N LEU A 181 -20.40 15.79 -1.15
CA LEU A 181 -19.70 16.70 -0.25
C LEU A 181 -19.27 17.99 -0.95
N ALA A 182 -18.93 17.93 -2.24
CA ALA A 182 -18.63 19.09 -3.07
C ALA A 182 -19.85 19.97 -3.33
N ASN A 183 -21.06 19.38 -3.35
CA ASN A 183 -22.33 20.07 -3.57
C ASN A 183 -23.03 20.50 -2.27
N ARG A 184 -22.35 20.39 -1.13
CA ARG A 184 -22.92 20.80 0.16
C ARG A 184 -23.31 22.27 0.14
N LYS A 185 -24.48 22.59 0.69
CA LYS A 185 -24.87 23.98 0.90
C LYS A 185 -24.05 24.52 2.08
N PRO A 186 -23.50 25.73 2.01
CA PRO A 186 -22.90 26.37 3.17
C PRO A 186 -23.94 26.44 4.30
N THR A 187 -23.61 25.91 5.47
CA THR A 187 -24.39 26.08 6.70
C THR A 187 -24.20 27.47 7.28
#